data_AF-A0A8H7UTG7-F1
#
_entry.id   AF-A0A8H7UTG7-F1
#
_cell.length_a   1.000
_cell.length_b   1.000
_cell.length_c   1.000
_cell.angle_alpha   90.00
_cell.angle_beta   90.00
_cell.angle_gamma   90.00
#
_symmetry.space_group_name_H-M   'P 1'
#
loop_
_entity.id
_entity.type
_entity.pdbx_description
1 polymer ?
#
loop_
_entity_poly.entity_id
_entity_poly.type
_entity_poly.pdbx_seq_one_letter_code
_entity_poly.pdbx_strand_id
1 'polypeptide(L)'
;MLQIQYHQPTEEELIERELSNSNKWPYPFDISSEDLIEIAFLVAKSRSTIPTSTFKSSFTDPISLANLMDIEVAKKPVLALYKAASLILKWSIVSDDLSMIERCLKQWFNFLNDEINNKNILPGVMCPNLYLLYHVPYIIKSMGVLGSYSARSMERAIQMYKQRIKATSRVYLGV
;
A
#
# COMPACT_ATOMS: atom_id res chain seq x y z
N MET A 1 26.13 -2.35 7.94
CA MET A 1 25.35 -2.28 9.21
C MET A 1 25.15 -0.79 9.49
N LEU A 2 23.95 -0.25 9.28
CA LEU A 2 23.65 1.15 9.62
C LEU A 2 23.49 1.22 11.15
N GLN A 3 24.39 1.92 11.83
CA GLN A 3 24.22 2.21 13.26
C GLN A 3 23.06 3.20 13.40
N ILE A 4 21.98 2.77 14.03
CA ILE A 4 20.85 3.65 14.36
C ILE A 4 21.29 4.46 15.57
N GLN A 5 21.52 5.74 15.37
CA GLN A 5 21.87 6.67 16.44
C GLN A 5 20.56 7.23 17.02
N TYR A 6 20.25 6.87 18.26
CA TYR A 6 19.07 7.36 18.97
C TYR A 6 19.31 8.78 19.46
N HIS A 7 18.32 9.68 19.29
CA HIS A 7 18.41 11.04 19.81
C HIS A 7 18.41 11.04 21.34
N GLN A 8 19.27 11.86 21.93
CA GLN A 8 19.28 12.13 23.36
C GLN A 8 18.86 13.59 23.53
N PRO A 9 17.67 13.87 24.08
CA PRO A 9 17.16 15.24 24.16
C PRO A 9 18.02 16.10 25.07
N THR A 10 18.19 17.37 24.69
CA THR A 10 18.93 18.35 25.48
C THR A 10 18.12 18.84 26.68
N GLU A 11 18.76 19.45 27.68
CA GLU A 11 18.03 19.99 28.84
C GLU A 11 17.04 21.09 28.44
N GLU A 12 17.37 21.88 27.43
CA GLU A 12 16.52 22.95 26.88
C GLU A 12 15.23 22.37 26.26
N GLU A 13 15.35 21.28 25.50
CA GLU A 13 14.23 20.54 24.90
C GLU A 13 13.32 19.88 25.95
N LEU A 14 13.88 19.41 27.06
CA LEU A 14 13.12 18.88 28.18
C LEU A 14 12.34 19.98 28.90
N ILE A 15 12.94 21.17 29.06
CA ILE A 15 12.30 22.33 29.67
C ILE A 15 11.15 22.84 28.80
N GLU A 16 11.36 22.97 27.48
CA GLU A 16 10.32 23.44 26.54
C GLU A 16 9.08 22.54 26.56
N ARG A 17 9.26 21.23 26.80
CA ARG A 17 8.18 20.24 26.85
C ARG A 17 7.71 19.87 28.26
N GLU A 18 8.17 20.57 29.29
CA GLU A 18 7.84 20.30 30.69
C GLU A 18 8.12 18.84 31.13
N LEU A 19 9.17 18.22 30.56
CA LEU A 19 9.54 16.83 30.83
C LEU A 19 10.60 16.77 31.95
N SER A 20 10.39 15.85 32.90
CA SER A 20 11.27 15.69 34.06
C SER A 20 12.55 14.88 33.78
N ASN A 21 12.57 14.10 32.70
CA ASN A 21 13.75 13.34 32.27
C ASN A 21 13.62 12.88 30.81
N SER A 22 14.76 12.52 30.21
CA SER A 22 14.88 12.00 28.84
C SER A 22 14.17 10.66 28.62
N ASN A 23 13.94 9.87 29.67
CA ASN A 23 13.20 8.60 29.57
C ASN A 23 11.72 8.80 29.23
N LYS A 24 11.17 10.00 29.43
CA LYS A 24 9.81 10.37 29.04
C LYS A 24 9.73 10.98 27.64
N TRP A 25 10.84 11.02 26.91
CA TRP A 25 10.88 11.57 25.57
C TRP A 25 10.04 10.71 24.61
N PRO A 26 9.00 11.28 23.97
CA PRO A 26 8.01 10.49 23.24
C PRO A 26 8.49 10.01 21.86
N TYR A 27 9.65 10.48 21.38
CA TYR A 27 10.12 10.24 20.03
C TYR A 27 11.48 9.51 20.01
N PRO A 28 11.63 8.40 19.27
CA PRO A 28 12.91 7.67 19.20
C PRO A 28 13.98 8.37 18.35
N PHE A 29 13.60 9.42 17.60
CA PHE A 29 14.46 10.23 16.76
C PHE A 29 14.02 11.69 16.86
N ASP A 30 14.96 12.61 16.76
CA ASP A 30 14.69 14.03 16.62
C ASP A 30 14.80 14.44 15.16
N ILE A 31 13.86 15.27 14.74
CA ILE A 31 13.83 15.85 13.40
C ILE A 31 13.83 17.35 13.63
N SER A 32 14.86 18.03 13.14
CA SER A 32 14.97 19.47 13.30
C SER A 32 13.74 20.19 12.74
N SER A 33 13.45 21.38 13.26
CA SER A 33 12.32 22.17 12.76
C SER A 33 12.49 22.51 11.28
N GLU A 34 13.74 22.73 10.84
CA GLU A 34 14.11 22.95 9.45
C GLU A 34 13.79 21.73 8.57
N ASP A 35 14.18 20.53 9.01
CA ASP A 35 13.91 19.27 8.30
C ASP A 35 12.40 18.99 8.23
N LEU A 36 11.65 19.30 9.29
CA LEU A 36 10.18 19.17 9.29
C LEU A 36 9.53 20.09 8.27
N ILE A 37 10.03 21.32 8.12
CA ILE A 37 9.56 22.28 7.11
C ILE A 37 9.88 21.76 5.70
N GLU A 38 11.10 21.24 5.49
CA GLU A 38 11.50 20.66 4.21
C GLU A 38 10.67 19.42 3.86
N ILE A 39 10.49 18.50 4.79
CA ILE A 39 9.63 17.31 4.62
C ILE A 39 8.20 17.74 4.29
N ALA A 40 7.65 18.74 5.00
CA ALA A 40 6.31 19.25 4.73
C ALA A 40 6.20 19.82 3.31
N PHE A 41 7.21 20.57 2.86
CA PHE A 41 7.28 21.10 1.50
C PHE A 41 7.37 19.97 0.45
N LEU A 42 8.23 18.98 0.67
CA LEU A 42 8.41 17.83 -0.22
C LEU A 42 7.14 16.97 -0.31
N VAL A 43 6.45 16.75 0.81
CA VAL A 43 5.16 16.05 0.85
C VAL A 43 4.10 16.83 0.09
N ALA A 44 4.03 18.16 0.25
CA ALA A 44 3.09 19.00 -0.49
C ALA A 44 3.36 18.95 -2.01
N LYS A 45 4.63 19.00 -2.41
CA LYS A 45 5.07 18.85 -3.81
C LYS A 45 4.78 17.46 -4.37
N SER A 46 4.92 16.40 -3.57
CA SER A 46 4.55 15.05 -4.00
C SER A 46 3.05 14.89 -4.16
N ARG A 47 2.23 15.56 -3.35
CA ARG A 47 0.76 15.49 -3.49
C ARG A 47 0.24 16.06 -4.80
N SER A 48 0.92 17.03 -5.41
CA SER A 48 0.52 17.57 -6.71
C SER A 48 0.80 16.60 -7.87
N THR A 49 1.69 15.62 -7.67
CA THR A 49 2.01 14.59 -8.67
C THR A 49 1.20 13.31 -8.49
N ILE A 50 0.53 13.13 -7.35
CA ILE A 50 -0.39 12.01 -7.12
C ILE A 50 -1.72 12.31 -7.84
N PRO A 51 -2.15 11.48 -8.82
CA PRO A 51 -3.42 11.66 -9.50
C PRO A 51 -4.58 11.40 -8.51
N THR A 52 -5.03 12.45 -7.83
CA THR A 52 -6.14 12.38 -6.86
C THR A 52 -7.50 12.28 -7.53
N SER A 53 -7.61 12.66 -8.82
CA SER A 53 -8.85 12.61 -9.60
C SER A 53 -9.15 11.26 -10.23
N THR A 54 -8.13 10.39 -10.42
CA THR A 54 -8.25 9.17 -11.23
C THR A 54 -8.45 7.90 -10.41
N PHE A 55 -8.16 7.92 -9.09
CA PHE A 55 -8.38 6.75 -8.23
C PHE A 55 -9.83 6.68 -7.73
N LYS A 56 -10.79 6.66 -8.67
CA LYS A 56 -12.16 6.24 -8.35
C LYS A 56 -12.14 4.73 -8.14
N SER A 57 -12.23 4.30 -6.88
CA SER A 57 -12.47 2.91 -6.49
C SER A 57 -13.90 2.46 -6.84
N SER A 58 -14.40 2.76 -8.04
CA SER A 58 -15.46 1.95 -8.62
C SER A 58 -14.75 0.80 -9.30
N PHE A 59 -14.66 -0.34 -8.61
CA PHE A 59 -14.28 -1.60 -9.23
C PHE A 59 -15.31 -1.86 -10.34
N THR A 60 -14.99 -1.46 -11.57
CA THR A 60 -15.82 -1.79 -12.73
C THR A 60 -15.81 -3.31 -12.88
N ASP A 61 -16.95 -3.89 -13.25
CA ASP A 61 -17.03 -5.32 -13.48
C ASP A 61 -16.00 -5.71 -14.55
N PRO A 62 -14.99 -6.54 -14.20
CA PRO A 62 -13.92 -6.90 -15.11
C PRO A 62 -14.41 -7.75 -16.28
N ILE A 63 -15.60 -8.36 -16.20
CA ILE A 63 -16.23 -9.05 -17.34
C ILE A 63 -16.68 -8.02 -18.37
N SER A 64 -17.34 -6.95 -17.93
CA SER A 64 -17.66 -5.80 -18.78
C SER A 64 -16.40 -5.17 -19.40
N LEU A 65 -15.30 -5.05 -18.64
CA LEU A 65 -14.02 -4.56 -19.15
C LEU A 65 -13.40 -5.49 -20.21
N ALA A 66 -13.46 -6.81 -19.97
CA ALA A 66 -12.95 -7.82 -20.91
C ALA A 66 -13.78 -7.91 -22.19
N ASN A 67 -15.06 -7.54 -22.16
CA ASN A 67 -15.92 -7.43 -23.34
C ASN A 67 -15.73 -6.10 -24.09
N LEU A 68 -15.22 -5.06 -23.43
CA LEU A 68 -14.83 -3.78 -24.04
C LEU A 68 -13.42 -3.82 -24.66
N MET A 69 -12.60 -4.80 -24.29
CA MET A 69 -11.31 -5.03 -24.92
C MET A 69 -11.50 -5.68 -26.29
N ASP A 70 -11.37 -4.89 -27.36
CA ASP A 70 -11.33 -5.36 -28.77
C ASP A 70 -10.15 -6.30 -29.07
N ILE A 71 -9.28 -6.55 -28.09
CA ILE A 71 -8.08 -7.38 -28.22
C ILE A 71 -8.42 -8.80 -27.75
N GLU A 72 -8.89 -9.65 -28.68
CA GLU A 72 -9.14 -11.08 -28.44
C GLU A 72 -8.00 -11.78 -27.69
N VAL A 73 -6.76 -11.39 -28.01
CA VAL A 73 -5.52 -11.94 -27.45
C VAL A 73 -5.40 -11.71 -25.93
N ALA A 74 -5.87 -10.55 -25.43
CA ALA A 74 -5.75 -10.18 -24.02
C ALA A 74 -6.89 -10.74 -23.15
N LYS A 75 -8.01 -11.16 -23.76
CA LYS A 75 -9.22 -11.59 -23.05
C LYS A 75 -8.95 -12.75 -22.08
N LYS A 76 -8.27 -13.80 -22.56
CA LYS A 76 -8.00 -15.01 -21.77
C LYS A 76 -7.01 -14.76 -20.62
N PRO A 77 -5.87 -14.06 -20.80
CA PRO A 77 -5.00 -13.63 -19.70
C PRO A 77 -5.71 -12.76 -18.66
N VAL A 78 -6.52 -11.79 -19.08
CA VAL A 78 -7.24 -10.89 -18.17
C VAL A 78 -8.27 -11.67 -17.33
N LEU A 79 -9.01 -12.60 -17.93
CA LEU A 79 -9.91 -13.48 -17.19
C LEU A 79 -9.17 -14.39 -16.20
N ALA A 80 -7.96 -14.84 -16.55
CA ALA A 80 -7.12 -15.60 -15.63
C ALA A 80 -6.69 -14.74 -14.43
N LEU A 81 -6.26 -13.50 -14.67
CA LEU A 81 -5.94 -12.55 -13.60
C LEU A 81 -7.15 -12.31 -12.68
N TYR A 82 -8.33 -12.07 -13.25
CA TYR A 82 -9.56 -11.90 -12.47
C TYR A 82 -9.87 -13.12 -11.61
N LYS A 83 -9.75 -14.32 -12.19
CA LYS A 83 -9.97 -15.58 -11.46
C LYS A 83 -8.95 -15.76 -10.33
N ALA A 84 -7.68 -15.40 -10.54
CA ALA A 84 -6.69 -15.41 -9.46
C ALA A 84 -7.08 -14.43 -8.35
N ALA A 85 -7.43 -13.19 -8.70
CA ALA A 85 -7.81 -12.16 -7.74
C ALA A 85 -9.04 -12.57 -6.90
N SER A 86 -10.07 -13.14 -7.52
CA SER A 86 -11.27 -13.58 -6.79
C SER A 86 -10.98 -14.72 -5.80
N LEU A 87 -10.06 -15.63 -6.14
CA LEU A 87 -9.62 -16.69 -5.24
C LEU A 87 -8.74 -16.16 -4.10
N ILE A 88 -7.81 -15.24 -4.39
CA ILE A 88 -6.91 -14.61 -3.41
C ILE A 88 -7.71 -13.87 -2.31
N LEU A 89 -8.87 -13.30 -2.68
CA LEU A 89 -9.73 -12.54 -1.76
C LEU A 89 -10.62 -13.42 -0.88
N LYS A 90 -10.61 -14.75 -1.05
CA LYS A 90 -11.37 -15.66 -0.17
C LYS A 90 -10.80 -15.66 1.25
N TRP A 91 -11.68 -15.82 2.23
CA TRP A 91 -11.32 -16.00 3.64
C TRP A 91 -10.83 -17.43 3.97
N SER A 92 -10.99 -18.36 3.04
CA SER A 92 -10.50 -19.74 3.15
C SER A 92 -9.99 -20.18 1.78
N ILE A 93 -8.77 -20.69 1.73
CA ILE A 93 -8.11 -21.15 0.50
C ILE A 93 -7.67 -22.59 0.72
N VAL A 94 -8.17 -23.50 -0.11
CA VAL A 94 -7.75 -24.91 -0.12
C VAL A 94 -6.61 -25.12 -1.12
N SER A 95 -5.94 -26.28 -1.08
CA SER A 95 -4.82 -26.58 -1.97
C SER A 95 -5.17 -26.39 -3.46
N ASP A 96 -6.36 -26.80 -3.87
CA ASP A 96 -6.82 -26.66 -5.26
C ASP A 96 -7.00 -25.19 -5.68
N ASP A 97 -7.49 -24.35 -4.76
CA ASP A 97 -7.59 -22.91 -4.99
C ASP A 97 -6.18 -22.31 -5.16
N LEU A 98 -5.21 -22.73 -4.35
CA LEU A 98 -3.83 -22.25 -4.45
C LEU A 98 -3.18 -22.65 -5.79
N SER A 99 -3.30 -23.91 -6.21
CA SER A 99 -2.82 -24.36 -7.52
C SER A 99 -3.50 -23.64 -8.67
N MET A 100 -4.78 -23.30 -8.53
CA MET A 100 -5.51 -22.49 -9.51
C MET A 100 -4.97 -21.06 -9.58
N ILE A 101 -4.71 -20.42 -8.43
CA ILE A 101 -4.11 -19.09 -8.36
C ILE A 101 -2.76 -19.08 -9.08
N GLU A 102 -1.87 -20.03 -8.75
CA GLU A 102 -0.54 -20.14 -9.38
C GLU A 102 -0.64 -20.26 -10.91
N ARG A 103 -1.51 -21.15 -11.40
CA ARG A 103 -1.72 -21.34 -12.84
C ARG A 103 -2.25 -20.08 -13.51
N CYS A 104 -3.22 -19.42 -12.91
CA CYS A 104 -3.84 -18.21 -13.45
C CYS A 104 -2.85 -17.04 -13.49
N LEU A 105 -2.06 -16.84 -12.43
CA LEU A 105 -1.02 -15.82 -12.39
C LEU A 105 0.09 -16.10 -13.40
N LYS A 106 0.56 -17.35 -13.51
CA LYS A 106 1.56 -17.74 -14.50
C LYS A 106 1.10 -17.43 -15.92
N GLN A 107 -0.17 -17.69 -16.24
CA GLN A 107 -0.74 -17.35 -17.55
C GLN A 107 -0.74 -15.84 -17.81
N TRP A 108 -1.09 -15.04 -16.80
CA TRP A 108 -1.05 -13.57 -16.88
C TRP A 108 0.37 -13.03 -17.08
N PHE A 109 1.33 -13.50 -16.30
CA PHE A 109 2.72 -13.04 -16.39
C PHE A 109 3.41 -13.48 -17.69
N ASN A 110 3.11 -14.68 -18.20
CA ASN A 110 3.61 -15.11 -19.49
C ASN A 110 3.12 -14.18 -20.61
N PHE A 111 1.82 -13.85 -20.62
CA PHE A 111 1.26 -12.89 -21.57
C PHE A 111 1.96 -11.53 -21.48
N LEU A 112 2.16 -10.99 -20.28
CA LEU A 112 2.88 -9.72 -20.12
C LEU A 112 4.31 -9.79 -20.65
N ASN A 113 5.04 -10.87 -20.37
CA ASN A 113 6.40 -11.04 -20.88
C ASN A 113 6.41 -11.12 -22.41
N ASP A 114 5.46 -11.82 -23.02
CA ASP A 114 5.33 -11.92 -24.47
C ASP A 114 5.03 -10.54 -25.09
N GLU A 115 4.10 -9.77 -24.53
CA GLU A 115 3.79 -8.41 -25.00
C GLU A 115 4.96 -7.43 -24.82
N ILE A 116 5.76 -7.58 -23.75
CA ILE A 116 6.99 -6.81 -23.55
C ILE A 116 8.04 -7.17 -24.61
N ASN A 117 8.25 -8.46 -24.84
CA ASN A 117 9.21 -8.97 -25.83
C ASN A 117 8.83 -8.53 -27.25
N ASN A 118 7.54 -8.53 -27.55
CA ASN A 118 6.98 -8.05 -28.82
C ASN A 118 6.93 -6.51 -28.92
N LYS A 119 7.35 -5.78 -27.87
CA LYS A 119 7.34 -4.30 -27.79
C LYS A 119 5.96 -3.65 -27.90
N ASN A 120 4.91 -4.40 -27.63
CA ASN A 120 3.54 -3.89 -27.60
C ASN A 120 3.26 -3.12 -26.31
N ILE A 121 3.96 -3.48 -25.22
CA ILE A 121 3.87 -2.78 -23.92
C ILE A 121 5.26 -2.44 -23.38
N LEU A 122 5.31 -1.39 -22.56
CA LEU A 122 6.56 -0.95 -21.94
C LEU A 122 6.93 -1.88 -20.76
N PRO A 123 8.22 -2.20 -20.57
CA PRO A 123 8.69 -2.95 -19.40
C PRO A 123 8.31 -2.31 -18.05
N GLY A 124 8.13 -0.99 -18.03
CA GLY A 124 7.72 -0.24 -16.84
C GLY A 124 6.34 -0.60 -16.29
N VAL A 125 5.54 -1.38 -17.04
CA VAL A 125 4.28 -1.95 -16.55
C VAL A 125 4.51 -2.93 -15.39
N MET A 126 5.68 -3.58 -15.33
CA MET A 126 6.11 -4.45 -14.23
C MET A 126 6.55 -3.65 -13.00
N CYS A 127 5.64 -2.83 -12.48
CA CYS A 127 5.87 -2.05 -11.26
C CYS A 127 5.91 -2.96 -10.01
N PRO A 128 6.47 -2.50 -8.88
CA PRO A 128 6.62 -3.32 -7.67
C PRO A 128 5.32 -3.99 -7.19
N ASN A 129 4.17 -3.31 -7.33
CA ASN A 129 2.87 -3.87 -6.96
C ASN A 129 2.46 -5.04 -7.87
N LEU A 130 2.74 -4.95 -9.17
CA LEU A 130 2.47 -6.04 -10.11
C LEU A 130 3.43 -7.20 -9.88
N TYR A 131 4.70 -6.91 -9.58
CA TYR A 131 5.70 -7.91 -9.24
C TYR A 131 5.37 -8.63 -7.92
N LEU A 132 4.82 -7.92 -6.92
CA LEU A 132 4.37 -8.51 -5.67
C LEU A 132 3.30 -9.60 -5.89
N LEU A 133 2.43 -9.41 -6.89
CA LEU A 133 1.39 -10.39 -7.24
C LEU A 133 1.99 -11.75 -7.62
N TYR A 134 3.19 -11.78 -8.21
CA TYR A 134 3.91 -13.03 -8.52
C TYR A 134 4.22 -13.85 -7.27
N HIS A 135 4.44 -13.18 -6.13
CA HIS A 135 4.79 -13.82 -4.86
C HIS A 135 3.57 -14.17 -4.00
N VAL A 136 2.37 -13.75 -4.38
CA VAL A 136 1.15 -13.97 -3.57
C VAL A 136 0.89 -15.45 -3.26
N PRO A 137 1.03 -16.42 -4.18
CA PRO A 137 0.84 -17.83 -3.84
C PRO A 137 1.80 -18.31 -2.74
N TYR A 138 3.07 -17.90 -2.81
CA TYR A 138 4.07 -18.22 -1.81
C TYR A 138 3.75 -17.60 -0.45
N ILE A 139 3.28 -16.34 -0.45
CA ILE A 139 2.84 -15.66 0.78
C ILE A 139 1.65 -16.40 1.38
N ILE A 140 0.65 -16.78 0.58
CA ILE A 140 -0.53 -17.52 1.05
C ILE A 140 -0.12 -18.86 1.65
N LYS A 141 0.81 -19.58 1.01
CA LYS A 141 1.33 -20.84 1.50
C LYS A 141 2.05 -20.71 2.84
N SER A 142 2.75 -19.59 3.05
CA SER A 142 3.62 -19.40 4.23
C SER A 142 2.89 -18.74 5.41
N MET A 143 1.97 -17.83 5.11
CA MET A 143 1.31 -16.97 6.12
C MET A 143 -0.20 -17.22 6.21
N GLY A 144 -0.82 -17.87 5.23
CA GLY A 144 -2.27 -18.02 5.15
C GLY A 144 -2.94 -16.91 4.32
N VAL A 145 -4.25 -16.75 4.46
CA VAL A 145 -5.03 -15.87 3.59
C VAL A 145 -4.61 -14.39 3.70
N LEU A 146 -4.55 -13.65 2.59
CA LEU A 146 -4.09 -12.25 2.63
C LEU A 146 -5.01 -11.34 3.46
N GLY A 147 -6.31 -11.65 3.50
CA GLY A 147 -7.30 -10.86 4.22
C GLY A 147 -6.99 -10.69 5.72
N SER A 148 -6.37 -11.69 6.36
CA SER A 148 -6.02 -11.62 7.78
C SER A 148 -4.84 -10.68 8.07
N TYR A 149 -4.05 -10.31 7.07
CA TYR A 149 -2.88 -9.44 7.21
C TYR A 149 -3.11 -8.05 6.60
N SER A 150 -4.37 -7.67 6.35
CA SER A 150 -4.66 -6.36 5.75
C SER A 150 -4.37 -5.21 6.73
N ALA A 151 -3.81 -4.12 6.21
CA ALA A 151 -3.62 -2.88 6.96
C ALA A 151 -4.93 -2.14 7.31
N ARG A 152 -6.09 -2.61 6.82
CA ARG A 152 -7.38 -1.91 6.96
C ARG A 152 -7.79 -1.69 8.42
N SER A 153 -7.45 -2.62 9.32
CA SER A 153 -7.72 -2.46 10.76
C SER A 153 -6.93 -1.29 11.35
N MET A 154 -5.65 -1.16 10.99
CA MET A 154 -4.79 -0.05 11.40
C MET A 154 -5.25 1.27 10.78
N GLU A 155 -5.59 1.29 9.49
CA GLU A 155 -6.10 2.49 8.80
C GLU A 155 -7.37 3.04 9.48
N ARG A 156 -8.31 2.14 9.84
CA ARG A 156 -9.52 2.51 10.60
C ARG A 156 -9.17 3.08 11.97
N ALA A 157 -8.23 2.47 12.69
CA ALA A 157 -7.79 2.97 13.99
C ALA A 157 -7.16 4.37 13.87
N ILE A 158 -6.27 4.59 12.89
CA ILE A 158 -5.66 5.89 12.59
C ILE A 158 -6.74 6.93 12.29
N GLN A 159 -7.75 6.58 11.50
CA GLN A 159 -8.87 7.46 11.20
C GLN A 159 -9.65 7.86 12.46
N MET A 160 -9.91 6.91 13.37
CA MET A 160 -10.57 7.19 14.65
C MET A 160 -9.72 8.14 15.52
N TYR A 161 -8.41 7.90 15.65
CA TYR A 161 -7.53 8.79 16.40
C TYR A 161 -7.49 10.19 15.81
N LYS A 162 -7.39 10.31 14.48
CA LYS A 162 -7.43 11.59 13.77
C LYS A 162 -8.72 12.38 14.04
N GLN A 163 -9.86 11.70 14.12
CA GLN A 163 -11.13 12.35 14.47
C GLN A 163 -11.14 12.82 15.93
N ARG A 164 -10.66 12.00 16.86
CA ARG A 164 -10.62 12.35 18.29
C ARG A 164 -9.69 13.52 18.56
N ILE A 165 -8.48 13.52 18.00
CA ILE A 165 -7.53 14.63 18.12
C ILE A 165 -8.18 15.94 17.64
N LYS A 166 -8.81 15.92 16.46
CA LYS A 166 -9.52 17.09 15.92
C LYS A 166 -10.67 17.57 16.80
N ALA A 167 -11.40 16.65 17.44
CA ALA A 167 -12.48 17.00 18.36
C ALA A 167 -11.92 17.68 19.62
N THR A 168 -10.87 17.12 20.21
CA THR A 168 -10.18 17.68 21.38
C THR A 168 -9.59 19.06 21.07
N SER A 169 -8.93 19.24 19.93
CA SER A 169 -8.38 20.54 19.53
C SER A 169 -9.44 21.63 19.35
N ARG A 170 -10.69 21.29 18.99
CA ARG A 170 -11.80 22.27 18.96
C ARG A 170 -12.23 22.70 20.36
N VAL A 171 -12.29 21.76 21.30
CA VAL A 171 -12.62 22.04 22.70
C VAL A 171 -11.61 22.99 23.33
N TYR A 172 -10.31 22.84 23.03
CA TYR A 172 -9.26 23.74 23.53
C TYR A 172 -9.16 25.09 22.81
N LEU A 173 -9.68 25.21 21.57
CA LEU A 173 -9.68 26.45 20.79
C LEU A 173 -10.97 27.27 20.93
N GLY A 174 -11.93 26.85 21.76
CA GLY A 174 -13.11 27.66 22.10
C GLY A 174 -14.01 28.02 20.92
N VAL A 175 -14.21 27.09 19.97
CA VAL A 175 -15.22 27.21 18.88
C VAL A 175 -16.21 26.07 18.96
#